data_AF-A0A939C7V8-F1
#
_entry.id   AF-A0A939C7V8-F1
#
_cell.length_a   1.000
_cell.length_b   1.000
_cell.length_c   1.000
_cell.angle_alpha   90.00
_cell.angle_beta   90.00
_cell.angle_gamma   90.00
#
_symmetry.space_group_name_H-M   'P 1'
#
loop_
_entity.id
_entity.type
_entity.pdbx_description
1 polymer ?
#
loop_
_entity_poly.entity_id
_entity_poly.type
_entity_poly.pdbx_seq_one_letter_code
_entity_poly.pdbx_strand_id
1 'polypeptide(L)'
;MSNEVKDEEIGLPILGKEAPDFEAVTTQGTLRLSDYKGTWLVLFSHPADFTPVCTTEFIAFSKIYNDLRKRNVELLGLSVDSVTSHIAWIRNVEEKTGVKIPFPIIADLNKDVAKKYGMIHPEQSKTETVRCVFVIDPESKIRAMLYYPLTTGRNMSEILRLIDALQTTDKHKVATPANWKPGEPVVVPPPATAEQAEERLKEGYTCKDWYLCTKKLPEGQ
;
A
#
# COMPACT_ATOMS: atom_id res chain seq x y z
N MET A 1 28.75 -7.10 34.19
CA MET A 1 28.57 -7.50 32.78
C MET A 1 27.23 -6.95 32.34
N SER A 2 27.23 -5.79 31.70
CA SER A 2 26.05 -5.17 31.11
C SER A 2 25.67 -5.98 29.88
N ASN A 3 24.49 -6.62 29.91
CA ASN A 3 23.88 -7.16 28.71
C ASN A 3 23.49 -5.98 27.82
N GLU A 4 24.35 -5.66 26.85
CA GLU A 4 23.95 -4.87 25.69
C GLU A 4 22.88 -5.68 24.96
N VAL A 5 21.62 -5.27 25.13
CA VAL A 5 20.56 -5.64 24.20
C VAL A 5 20.99 -5.03 22.87
N LYS A 6 21.45 -5.87 21.94
CA LYS A 6 21.56 -5.45 20.54
C LYS A 6 20.14 -5.04 20.14
N ASP A 7 19.90 -3.75 19.97
CA ASP A 7 18.78 -3.28 19.17
C ASP A 7 18.94 -4.00 17.83
N GLU A 8 18.06 -4.97 17.55
CA GLU A 8 17.95 -5.48 16.19
C GLU A 8 17.62 -4.26 15.33
N GLU A 9 18.53 -3.88 14.44
CA GLU A 9 18.25 -2.91 13.40
C GLU A 9 17.12 -3.48 12.54
N ILE A 10 15.88 -3.15 12.90
CA ILE A 10 14.72 -3.48 12.07
C ILE A 10 14.82 -2.59 10.84
N GLY A 11 15.44 -3.14 9.79
CA GLY A 11 15.55 -2.52 8.49
C GLY A 11 14.17 -2.35 7.84
N LEU A 12 14.08 -1.43 6.88
CA LEU A 12 12.87 -1.23 6.10
C LEU A 12 12.46 -2.55 5.40
N PRO A 13 11.16 -2.83 5.28
CA PRO A 13 10.70 -3.97 4.50
C PRO A 13 11.20 -3.91 3.05
N ILE A 14 11.35 -5.07 2.41
CA ILE A 14 11.95 -5.17 1.07
C ILE A 14 10.88 -5.57 0.06
N LEU A 15 10.84 -4.88 -1.09
CA LEU A 15 9.91 -5.22 -2.18
C LEU A 15 10.14 -6.67 -2.67
N GLY A 16 9.05 -7.40 -2.87
CA GLY A 16 9.04 -8.80 -3.30
C GLY A 16 9.29 -9.83 -2.17
N LYS A 17 9.61 -9.39 -0.95
CA LYS A 17 9.65 -10.25 0.24
C LYS A 17 8.28 -10.32 0.90
N GLU A 18 8.07 -11.39 1.66
CA GLU A 18 6.95 -11.52 2.61
C GLU A 18 6.90 -10.30 3.51
N ALA A 19 5.71 -9.74 3.70
CA ALA A 19 5.50 -8.63 4.62
C ALA A 19 5.70 -9.11 6.08
N PRO A 20 6.33 -8.30 6.95
CA PRO A 20 6.51 -8.67 8.35
C PRO A 20 5.19 -9.05 9.03
N ASP A 21 5.15 -10.25 9.60
CA ASP A 21 3.92 -10.79 10.20
C ASP A 21 3.52 -10.02 11.47
N PHE A 22 2.22 -9.95 11.72
CA PHE A 22 1.64 -9.33 12.91
C PHE A 22 0.31 -9.98 13.31
N GLU A 23 0.01 -9.88 14.60
CA GLU A 23 -1.31 -10.04 15.19
C GLU A 23 -1.56 -8.79 16.04
N ALA A 24 -2.65 -8.07 15.78
CA ALA A 24 -2.88 -6.76 16.39
C ALA A 24 -4.34 -6.51 16.72
N VAL A 25 -4.57 -5.78 17.80
CA VAL A 25 -5.91 -5.30 18.19
C VAL A 25 -6.33 -4.19 17.23
N THR A 26 -7.55 -4.28 16.70
CA THR A 26 -8.12 -3.25 15.83
C THR A 26 -9.50 -2.81 16.29
N THR A 27 -10.02 -1.75 15.68
CA THR A 27 -11.42 -1.31 15.85
C THR A 27 -12.47 -2.35 15.45
N GLN A 28 -12.10 -3.42 14.74
CA GLN A 28 -12.99 -4.49 14.31
C GLN A 28 -12.59 -5.87 14.88
N GLY A 29 -11.87 -5.88 16.02
CA GLY A 29 -11.37 -7.09 16.67
C GLY A 29 -9.88 -7.35 16.39
N THR A 30 -9.36 -8.44 16.91
CA THR A 30 -7.96 -8.84 16.65
C THR A 30 -7.85 -9.38 15.22
N LEU A 31 -6.88 -8.86 14.46
CA LEU A 31 -6.59 -9.30 13.10
C LEU A 31 -5.12 -9.67 12.96
N ARG A 32 -4.86 -10.61 12.05
CA ARG A 32 -3.53 -11.07 11.65
C ARG A 32 -3.26 -10.69 10.20
N LEU A 33 -1.99 -10.57 9.82
CA LEU A 33 -1.65 -10.40 8.40
C LEU A 33 -2.18 -11.57 7.56
N SER A 34 -2.16 -12.78 8.09
CA SER A 34 -2.65 -14.00 7.42
C SER A 34 -4.15 -14.00 7.13
N ASP A 35 -4.95 -13.17 7.82
CA ASP A 35 -6.40 -13.03 7.55
C ASP A 35 -6.66 -12.39 6.17
N TYR A 36 -5.65 -11.72 5.59
CA TYR A 36 -5.73 -11.08 4.27
C TYR A 36 -5.20 -11.95 3.13
N LYS A 37 -4.74 -13.18 3.40
CA LYS A 37 -4.23 -14.08 2.37
C LYS A 37 -5.29 -14.32 1.29
N GLY A 38 -4.90 -14.24 0.01
CA GLY A 38 -5.83 -14.32 -1.12
C GLY A 38 -6.48 -12.98 -1.50
N THR A 39 -6.22 -11.90 -0.75
CA THR A 39 -6.66 -10.53 -1.06
C THR A 39 -5.46 -9.59 -1.13
N TRP A 40 -5.59 -8.50 -1.87
CA TRP A 40 -4.62 -7.41 -1.75
C TRP A 40 -4.89 -6.63 -0.47
N LEU A 41 -3.85 -6.14 0.18
CA LEU A 41 -3.96 -5.31 1.37
C LEU A 41 -3.22 -3.99 1.17
N VAL A 42 -3.92 -2.88 1.44
CA VAL A 42 -3.29 -1.59 1.66
C VAL A 42 -3.23 -1.34 3.16
N LEU A 43 -2.06 -1.58 3.74
CA LEU A 43 -1.73 -1.21 5.11
C LEU A 43 -1.18 0.21 5.10
N PHE A 44 -1.75 1.11 5.89
CA PHE A 44 -1.31 2.50 5.91
C PHE A 44 -1.28 3.04 7.34
N SER A 45 -0.31 3.88 7.65
CA SER A 45 -0.18 4.50 8.98
C SER A 45 -0.58 5.97 8.97
N HIS A 46 -0.95 6.50 10.13
CA HIS A 46 -1.14 7.93 10.36
C HIS A 46 -0.55 8.34 11.72
N PRO A 47 -0.03 9.58 11.85
CA PRO A 47 0.66 9.99 13.08
C PRO A 47 -0.14 9.85 14.37
N ALA A 48 -1.36 10.40 14.38
CA ALA A 48 -2.24 10.38 15.55
C ALA A 48 -3.70 10.62 15.16
N ASP A 49 -4.61 10.03 15.92
CA ASP A 49 -6.04 10.34 15.93
C ASP A 49 -6.29 11.81 16.28
N PHE A 50 -7.48 12.32 15.97
CA PHE A 50 -7.89 13.71 16.24
C PHE A 50 -6.98 14.79 15.63
N THR A 51 -6.21 14.45 14.59
CA THR A 51 -5.41 15.42 13.82
C THR A 51 -6.03 15.68 12.44
N PRO A 52 -5.91 16.91 11.90
CA PRO A 52 -6.69 17.34 10.75
C PRO A 52 -6.31 16.60 9.46
N VAL A 53 -5.02 16.50 9.13
CA VAL A 53 -4.59 15.81 7.89
C VAL A 53 -5.00 14.35 7.91
N CYS A 54 -4.80 13.64 9.03
CA CYS A 54 -5.24 12.25 9.19
C CYS A 54 -6.75 12.12 8.98
N THR A 55 -7.54 13.05 9.53
CA THR A 55 -9.00 13.07 9.34
C THR A 55 -9.37 13.22 7.86
N THR A 56 -8.69 14.10 7.12
CA THR A 56 -8.93 14.24 5.67
C THR A 56 -8.60 12.96 4.90
N GLU A 57 -7.53 12.26 5.28
CA GLU A 57 -7.10 11.02 4.60
C GLU A 57 -8.07 9.87 4.86
N PHE A 58 -8.53 9.69 6.10
CA PHE A 58 -9.51 8.65 6.45
C PHE A 58 -10.85 8.86 5.74
N ILE A 59 -11.29 10.11 5.62
CA ILE A 59 -12.47 10.47 4.82
C ILE A 59 -12.24 10.12 3.34
N ALA A 60 -11.06 10.46 2.79
CA ALA A 60 -10.74 10.20 1.39
C ALA A 60 -10.62 8.69 1.07
N PHE A 61 -9.99 7.91 1.94
CA PHE A 61 -9.97 6.45 1.85
C PHE A 61 -11.37 5.85 1.92
N SER A 62 -12.22 6.36 2.82
CA SER A 62 -13.61 5.89 2.94
C SER A 62 -14.40 6.11 1.64
N LYS A 63 -14.14 7.22 0.92
CA LYS A 63 -14.77 7.50 -0.38
C LYS A 63 -14.34 6.52 -1.48
N ILE A 64 -13.09 6.05 -1.47
CA ILE A 64 -12.58 5.11 -2.47
C ILE A 64 -12.68 3.64 -2.03
N TYR A 65 -13.17 3.36 -0.82
CA TYR A 65 -13.17 2.01 -0.26
C TYR A 65 -13.91 1.00 -1.14
N ASN A 66 -15.08 1.37 -1.68
CA ASN A 66 -15.82 0.48 -2.57
C ASN A 66 -15.07 0.19 -3.88
N ASP A 67 -14.29 1.13 -4.39
CA ASP A 67 -13.50 0.92 -5.61
C ASP A 67 -12.27 0.03 -5.36
N LEU A 68 -11.69 0.08 -4.16
CA LEU A 68 -10.68 -0.87 -3.69
C LEU A 68 -11.28 -2.27 -3.53
N ARG A 69 -12.46 -2.39 -2.92
CA ARG A 69 -13.15 -3.66 -2.74
C ARG A 69 -13.49 -4.35 -4.06
N LYS A 70 -13.90 -3.59 -5.09
CA LYS A 70 -14.10 -4.11 -6.46
C LYS A 70 -12.83 -4.71 -7.07
N ARG A 71 -11.66 -4.30 -6.61
CA ARG A 71 -10.34 -4.81 -7.02
C ARG A 71 -9.82 -5.92 -6.09
N ASN A 72 -10.65 -6.45 -5.19
CA ASN A 72 -10.24 -7.41 -4.16
C ASN A 72 -9.11 -6.87 -3.26
N VAL A 73 -9.22 -5.59 -2.88
CA VAL A 73 -8.27 -4.90 -2.00
C VAL A 73 -8.96 -4.49 -0.70
N GLU A 74 -8.35 -4.84 0.42
CA GLU A 74 -8.73 -4.39 1.77
C GLU A 74 -7.88 -3.20 2.24
N LEU A 75 -8.43 -2.43 3.17
CA LEU A 75 -7.72 -1.35 3.87
C LEU A 75 -7.51 -1.71 5.33
N LEU A 76 -6.34 -1.37 5.84
CA LEU A 76 -6.00 -1.47 7.26
C LEU A 76 -5.23 -0.22 7.67
N GLY A 77 -5.86 0.61 8.51
CA GLY A 77 -5.20 1.76 9.12
C GLY A 77 -4.34 1.36 10.31
N LEU A 78 -3.42 2.23 10.71
CA LEU A 78 -2.58 2.02 11.90
C LEU A 78 -2.16 3.37 12.49
N SER A 79 -2.24 3.48 13.82
CA SER A 79 -1.45 4.47 14.57
C SER A 79 -1.04 3.88 15.92
N VAL A 80 -0.30 4.67 16.70
CA VAL A 80 0.17 4.28 18.04
C VAL A 80 -0.86 4.63 19.13
N ASP A 81 -2.05 5.09 18.76
CA ASP A 81 -3.13 5.39 19.71
C ASP A 81 -3.84 4.11 20.18
N SER A 82 -4.61 4.21 21.26
CA SER A 82 -5.40 3.09 21.76
C SER A 82 -6.64 2.81 20.90
N VAL A 83 -7.15 1.57 20.96
CA VAL A 83 -8.42 1.22 20.30
C VAL A 83 -9.59 2.08 20.78
N THR A 84 -9.58 2.52 22.04
CA THR A 84 -10.59 3.43 22.59
C THR A 84 -10.52 4.82 21.98
N SER A 85 -9.31 5.33 21.70
CA SER A 85 -9.10 6.56 20.94
C SER A 85 -9.66 6.41 19.53
N HIS A 86 -9.31 5.33 18.82
CA HIS A 86 -9.82 5.11 17.46
C HIS A 86 -11.34 5.09 17.43
N ILE A 87 -12.00 4.37 18.35
CA ILE A 87 -13.46 4.31 18.43
C ILE A 87 -14.07 5.70 18.68
N ALA A 88 -13.48 6.49 19.59
CA ALA A 88 -13.95 7.85 19.84
C ALA A 88 -13.77 8.74 18.60
N TRP A 89 -12.63 8.61 17.91
CA TRP A 89 -12.30 9.40 16.74
C TRP A 89 -13.18 9.06 15.53
N ILE A 90 -13.38 7.79 15.19
CA ILE A 90 -14.25 7.41 14.06
C ILE A 90 -15.69 7.87 14.28
N ARG A 91 -16.18 7.82 15.54
CA ARG A 91 -17.52 8.33 15.90
C ARG A 91 -17.58 9.85 15.76
N ASN A 92 -16.53 10.55 16.16
CA ASN A 92 -16.43 11.99 15.98
C ASN A 92 -16.43 12.38 14.50
N VAL A 93 -15.68 11.67 13.65
CA VAL A 93 -15.66 11.90 12.20
C VAL A 93 -17.04 11.68 11.60
N GLU A 94 -17.73 10.59 11.95
CA GLU A 94 -19.09 10.31 11.48
C GLU A 94 -20.07 11.39 11.94
N GLU A 95 -20.03 11.79 13.21
CA GLU A 95 -20.90 12.84 13.77
C GLU A 95 -20.68 14.20 13.08
N LYS A 96 -19.43 14.60 12.84
CA LYS A 96 -19.10 15.94 12.33
C LYS A 96 -19.13 16.04 10.81
N THR A 97 -18.94 14.94 10.09
CA THR A 97 -18.79 14.95 8.62
C THR A 97 -19.81 14.09 7.88
N GLY A 98 -20.54 13.23 8.59
CA GLY A 98 -21.45 12.25 8.00
C GLY A 98 -20.76 11.07 7.31
N VAL A 99 -19.42 10.99 7.36
CA VAL A 99 -18.64 9.93 6.73
C VAL A 99 -18.32 8.85 7.75
N LYS A 100 -18.82 7.64 7.51
CA LYS A 100 -18.46 6.45 8.28
C LYS A 100 -17.15 5.86 7.76
N ILE A 101 -16.23 5.53 8.67
CA ILE A 101 -14.99 4.81 8.36
C ILE A 101 -15.28 3.31 8.29
N PRO A 102 -15.18 2.65 7.12
CA PRO A 102 -15.66 1.27 6.95
C PRO A 102 -14.60 0.19 7.23
N PHE A 103 -13.33 0.57 7.42
CA PHE A 103 -12.20 -0.35 7.54
C PHE A 103 -11.59 -0.33 8.95
N PRO A 104 -10.88 -1.40 9.36
CA PRO A 104 -10.22 -1.49 10.66
C PRO A 104 -9.02 -0.54 10.81
N ILE A 105 -8.72 -0.18 12.06
CA ILE A 105 -7.52 0.58 12.46
C ILE A 105 -6.81 -0.20 13.55
N ILE A 106 -5.54 -0.56 13.33
CA ILE A 106 -4.65 -1.16 14.32
C ILE A 106 -4.32 -0.13 15.41
N ALA A 107 -4.48 -0.56 16.67
CA ALA A 107 -3.99 0.13 17.85
C ALA A 107 -2.61 -0.41 18.24
N ASP A 108 -1.54 0.22 17.75
CA ASP A 108 -0.15 -0.23 17.92
C ASP A 108 0.55 0.46 19.11
N LEU A 109 -0.05 0.36 20.31
CA LEU A 109 0.39 1.07 21.51
C LEU A 109 1.87 0.82 21.88
N ASN A 110 2.37 -0.38 21.63
CA ASN A 110 3.75 -0.77 21.92
C ASN A 110 4.72 -0.54 20.73
N LYS A 111 4.20 -0.07 19.59
CA LYS A 111 4.93 0.24 18.36
C LYS A 111 5.53 -0.99 17.67
N ASP A 112 5.03 -2.19 17.97
CA ASP A 112 5.62 -3.42 17.44
C ASP A 112 5.44 -3.49 15.92
N VAL A 113 4.24 -3.20 15.42
CA VAL A 113 3.96 -3.22 13.98
C VAL A 113 4.66 -2.05 13.29
N ALA A 114 4.61 -0.86 13.90
CA ALA A 114 5.27 0.34 13.38
C ALA A 114 6.78 0.15 13.24
N LYS A 115 7.44 -0.51 14.20
CA LYS A 115 8.86 -0.84 14.11
C LYS A 115 9.14 -1.84 13.00
N LYS A 116 8.40 -2.96 12.94
CA LYS A 116 8.52 -4.00 11.89
C LYS A 116 8.43 -3.43 10.48
N TYR A 117 7.61 -2.40 10.29
CA TYR A 117 7.39 -1.75 9.00
C TYR A 117 8.19 -0.45 8.83
N GLY A 118 9.07 -0.09 9.77
CA GLY A 118 9.89 1.12 9.69
C GLY A 118 9.07 2.42 9.62
N MET A 119 7.92 2.47 10.27
CA MET A 119 6.99 3.60 10.20
C MET A 119 7.37 4.77 11.13
N ILE A 120 8.38 4.62 11.99
CA ILE A 120 8.83 5.69 12.91
C ILE A 120 10.13 6.28 12.38
N HIS A 121 10.08 7.54 11.97
CA HIS A 121 11.26 8.28 11.49
C HIS A 121 11.62 9.33 12.56
N PRO A 122 12.71 9.15 13.33
CA PRO A 122 13.02 9.97 14.51
C PRO A 122 13.14 11.48 14.24
N GLU A 123 13.58 11.86 13.05
CA GLU A 123 13.67 13.26 12.60
C GLU A 123 12.31 13.89 12.24
N GLN A 124 11.25 13.09 12.19
CA GLN A 124 9.87 13.55 12.01
C GLN A 124 9.11 13.50 13.34
N SER A 125 9.21 12.38 14.07
CA SER A 125 8.66 12.21 15.40
C SER A 125 9.34 11.03 16.09
N LYS A 126 9.58 11.15 17.40
CA LYS A 126 10.13 10.04 18.22
C LYS A 126 9.05 9.04 18.64
N THR A 127 7.79 9.39 18.48
CA THR A 127 6.67 8.62 19.03
C THR A 127 5.65 8.19 17.99
N GLU A 128 5.34 9.08 17.06
CA GLU A 128 4.29 8.89 16.06
C GLU A 128 4.84 8.26 14.79
N THR A 129 3.98 7.55 14.06
CA THR A 129 4.35 7.06 12.74
C THR A 129 4.33 8.18 11.70
N VAL A 130 5.18 8.10 10.68
CA VAL A 130 4.99 8.86 9.43
C VAL A 130 3.82 8.29 8.62
N ARG A 131 3.47 8.92 7.51
CA ARG A 131 2.33 8.53 6.67
C ARG A 131 2.77 7.47 5.66
N CYS A 132 2.91 6.22 6.11
CA CYS A 132 3.30 5.12 5.25
C CYS A 132 2.11 4.52 4.50
N VAL A 133 2.37 3.94 3.33
CA VAL A 133 1.46 3.04 2.62
C VAL A 133 2.26 1.84 2.17
N PHE A 134 1.76 0.64 2.45
CA PHE A 134 2.28 -0.63 1.98
C PHE A 134 1.19 -1.29 1.13
N VAL A 135 1.52 -1.61 -0.12
CA VAL A 135 0.66 -2.43 -0.98
C VAL A 135 1.19 -3.86 -0.90
N ILE A 136 0.40 -4.76 -0.34
CA ILE A 136 0.73 -6.16 -0.10
C ILE A 136 -0.18 -7.01 -1.00
N ASP A 137 0.40 -8.00 -1.68
CA ASP A 137 -0.35 -8.84 -2.62
C ASP A 137 -1.01 -10.07 -1.94
N PRO A 138 -1.83 -10.85 -2.67
CA PRO A 138 -2.49 -12.04 -2.15
C PRO A 138 -1.57 -13.16 -1.64
N GLU A 139 -0.28 -13.11 -1.99
CA GLU A 139 0.76 -14.01 -1.50
C GLU A 139 1.50 -13.42 -0.29
N SER A 140 0.98 -12.33 0.30
CA SER A 140 1.57 -11.60 1.42
C SER A 140 2.92 -10.92 1.12
N LYS A 141 3.24 -10.66 -0.15
CA LYS A 141 4.48 -9.96 -0.52
C LYS A 141 4.29 -8.46 -0.64
N ILE A 142 5.29 -7.69 -0.23
CA ILE A 142 5.28 -6.22 -0.39
C ILE A 142 5.56 -5.86 -1.83
N ARG A 143 4.66 -5.09 -2.45
CA ARG A 143 4.71 -4.70 -3.86
C ARG A 143 5.07 -3.26 -4.09
N ALA A 144 4.70 -2.40 -3.15
CA ALA A 144 5.08 -1.00 -3.16
C ALA A 144 5.05 -0.43 -1.75
N MET A 145 5.87 0.60 -1.53
CA MET A 145 5.88 1.37 -0.29
C MET A 145 5.96 2.86 -0.61
N LEU A 146 5.20 3.68 0.11
CA LEU A 146 5.24 5.13 0.04
C LEU A 146 5.43 5.67 1.45
N TYR A 147 6.33 6.65 1.63
CA TYR A 147 6.60 7.30 2.91
C TYR A 147 6.40 8.80 2.76
N TYR A 148 5.31 9.32 3.33
CA TYR A 148 5.00 10.75 3.34
C TYR A 148 5.32 11.33 4.72
N PRO A 149 5.82 12.58 4.81
CA PRO A 149 6.06 13.24 6.10
C PRO A 149 4.74 13.55 6.82
N LEU A 150 4.84 13.95 8.09
CA LEU A 150 3.67 14.34 8.90
C LEU A 150 2.84 15.46 8.24
N THR A 151 3.49 16.35 7.48
CA THR A 151 2.92 17.57 6.92
C THR A 151 2.10 17.37 5.64
N THR A 152 2.27 16.25 4.93
CA THR A 152 1.74 16.09 3.56
C THR A 152 0.74 14.96 3.48
N GLY A 153 -0.53 15.29 3.19
CA GLY A 153 -1.56 14.29 2.93
C GLY A 153 -1.30 13.50 1.63
N ARG A 154 -1.69 12.23 1.62
CA ARG A 154 -1.50 11.29 0.50
C ARG A 154 -2.53 11.45 -0.60
N ASN A 155 -2.18 10.98 -1.79
CA ASN A 155 -3.02 11.02 -2.98
C ASN A 155 -3.75 9.68 -3.20
N MET A 156 -5.06 9.64 -2.94
CA MET A 156 -5.88 8.43 -3.09
C MET A 156 -5.98 7.92 -4.52
N SER A 157 -5.95 8.82 -5.51
CA SER A 157 -5.97 8.46 -6.92
C SER A 157 -4.70 7.72 -7.33
N GLU A 158 -3.55 8.09 -6.76
CA GLU A 158 -2.30 7.38 -7.02
C GLU A 158 -2.30 5.99 -6.39
N ILE A 159 -2.87 5.83 -5.19
CA ILE A 159 -3.01 4.51 -4.56
C ILE A 159 -3.87 3.58 -5.42
N LEU A 160 -5.02 4.06 -5.92
CA LEU A 160 -5.85 3.31 -6.86
C LEU A 160 -5.10 2.96 -8.15
N ARG A 161 -4.43 3.94 -8.77
CA ARG A 161 -3.67 3.75 -10.01
C ARG A 161 -2.54 2.73 -9.83
N LEU A 162 -1.85 2.77 -8.69
CA LEU A 162 -0.77 1.83 -8.37
C LEU A 162 -1.28 0.40 -8.23
N ILE A 163 -2.42 0.20 -7.57
CA ILE A 163 -3.09 -1.11 -7.48
C ILE A 163 -3.48 -1.61 -8.88
N ASP A 164 -4.11 -0.76 -9.69
CA ASP A 164 -4.50 -1.10 -11.06
C ASP A 164 -3.28 -1.52 -11.89
N ALA A 165 -2.18 -0.79 -11.77
CA ALA A 165 -0.93 -1.10 -12.44
C ALA A 165 -0.37 -2.46 -11.98
N LEU A 166 -0.23 -2.68 -10.68
CA LEU A 166 0.30 -3.92 -10.12
C LEU A 166 -0.52 -5.14 -10.55
N GLN A 167 -1.85 -5.07 -10.40
CA GLN A 167 -2.75 -6.15 -10.82
C GLN A 167 -2.67 -6.40 -12.33
N THR A 168 -2.54 -5.35 -13.14
CA THR A 168 -2.37 -5.46 -14.59
C THR A 168 -1.06 -6.17 -14.95
N THR A 169 0.05 -5.79 -14.30
CA THR A 169 1.36 -6.42 -14.54
C THR A 169 1.36 -7.90 -14.16
N ASP A 170 0.71 -8.26 -13.05
CA ASP A 170 0.63 -9.64 -12.57
C ASP A 170 -0.20 -10.51 -13.50
N LYS A 171 -1.35 -10.00 -13.95
CA LYS A 171 -2.30 -10.72 -14.79
C LYS A 171 -1.79 -10.91 -16.21
N HIS A 172 -1.24 -9.86 -16.83
CA HIS A 172 -0.89 -9.87 -18.25
C HIS A 172 0.59 -10.08 -18.53
N LYS A 173 1.44 -10.17 -17.48
CA LYS A 173 2.90 -10.31 -17.59
C LYS A 173 3.52 -9.21 -18.47
N VAL A 174 3.13 -7.97 -18.18
CA VAL A 174 3.56 -6.74 -18.86
C VAL A 174 4.12 -5.76 -17.85
N ALA A 175 4.72 -4.67 -18.33
CA ALA A 175 5.07 -3.51 -17.52
C ALA A 175 4.15 -2.32 -17.86
N THR A 176 3.97 -1.41 -16.92
CA THR A 176 3.19 -0.17 -17.12
C THR A 176 4.15 1.03 -17.28
N PRO A 177 4.01 1.86 -18.32
CA PRO A 177 4.88 3.03 -18.50
C PRO A 177 4.63 4.11 -17.43
N ALA A 178 5.46 5.15 -17.43
CA ALA A 178 5.27 6.31 -16.57
C ALA A 178 3.89 6.95 -16.79
N ASN A 179 3.22 7.35 -15.69
CA ASN A 179 1.88 7.94 -15.67
C ASN A 179 0.75 7.06 -16.23
N TRP A 180 1.00 5.76 -16.44
CA TRP A 180 0.02 4.84 -17.01
C TRP A 180 -1.29 4.78 -16.22
N LYS A 181 -2.40 4.76 -16.96
CA LYS A 181 -3.76 4.51 -16.47
C LYS A 181 -4.41 3.32 -17.19
N PRO A 182 -5.40 2.66 -16.56
CA PRO A 182 -6.17 1.61 -17.22
C PRO A 182 -6.68 2.01 -18.60
N GLY A 183 -6.50 1.14 -19.58
CA GLY A 183 -6.85 1.38 -20.98
C GLY A 183 -5.72 1.95 -21.86
N GLU A 184 -4.66 2.50 -21.26
CA GLU A 184 -3.49 2.96 -22.00
C GLU A 184 -2.56 1.80 -22.41
N PRO A 185 -1.74 1.96 -23.47
CA PRO A 185 -0.78 0.93 -23.87
C PRO A 185 0.19 0.55 -22.75
N VAL A 186 0.47 -0.76 -22.65
CA VAL A 186 1.45 -1.34 -21.72
C VAL A 186 2.76 -1.63 -22.45
N VAL A 187 3.85 -1.71 -21.69
CA VAL A 187 5.18 -2.06 -22.19
C VAL A 187 5.36 -3.57 -22.18
N VAL A 188 5.84 -4.11 -23.29
CA VAL A 188 6.22 -5.53 -23.40
C VAL A 188 7.59 -5.70 -22.75
N PRO A 189 7.80 -6.69 -21.85
CA PRO A 189 9.10 -6.94 -21.24
C PRO A 189 10.22 -7.04 -22.30
N PRO A 190 11.41 -6.49 -22.04
CA PRO A 190 12.47 -6.50 -23.04
C PRO A 190 12.96 -7.93 -23.30
N PRO A 191 13.42 -8.24 -24.51
CA PRO A 191 14.13 -9.47 -24.82
C PRO A 191 15.35 -9.67 -23.91
N ALA A 192 15.67 -10.92 -23.57
CA ALA A 192 16.83 -11.27 -22.75
C ALA A 192 18.04 -11.75 -23.59
N THR A 193 17.84 -12.00 -24.89
CA THR A 193 18.89 -12.46 -25.81
C THR A 193 18.85 -11.67 -27.13
N ALA A 194 19.97 -11.67 -27.85
CA ALA A 194 20.06 -11.03 -29.17
C ALA A 194 19.08 -11.66 -30.18
N GLU A 195 18.93 -12.98 -30.14
CA GLU A 195 17.96 -13.72 -30.96
C GLU A 195 16.52 -13.25 -30.70
N GLN A 196 16.11 -13.15 -29.43
CA GLN A 196 14.79 -12.64 -29.07
C GLN A 196 14.61 -11.16 -29.48
N ALA A 197 15.68 -10.36 -29.50
CA ALA A 197 15.63 -8.98 -29.97
C ALA A 197 15.37 -8.89 -31.48
N GLU A 198 15.96 -9.80 -32.27
CA GLU A 198 15.70 -9.90 -33.72
C GLU A 198 14.27 -10.39 -34.02
N GLU A 199 13.75 -11.32 -33.22
CA GLU A 199 12.38 -11.81 -33.34
C GLU A 199 11.34 -10.76 -32.94
N ARG A 200 11.64 -9.96 -31.91
CA ARG A 200 10.71 -8.97 -31.34
C ARG A 200 10.08 -8.04 -32.36
N LEU A 201 10.86 -7.55 -33.31
CA LEU A 201 10.40 -6.61 -34.32
C LEU A 201 9.42 -7.25 -35.32
N LYS A 202 9.30 -8.59 -35.32
CA LYS A 202 8.39 -9.38 -36.16
C LYS A 202 7.10 -9.77 -35.43
N GLU A 203 6.99 -9.55 -34.12
CA GLU A 203 5.84 -9.94 -33.28
C GLU A 203 4.62 -9.01 -33.42
N GLY A 204 4.69 -7.96 -34.25
CA GLY A 204 3.54 -7.09 -34.54
C GLY A 204 3.19 -6.06 -33.44
N TYR A 205 4.09 -5.81 -32.49
CA TYR A 205 3.92 -4.75 -31.50
C TYR A 205 4.21 -3.36 -32.07
N THR A 206 3.76 -2.32 -31.35
CA THR A 206 4.17 -0.94 -31.64
C THR A 206 5.54 -0.69 -31.00
N CYS A 207 6.61 -0.79 -31.80
CA CYS A 207 7.99 -0.64 -31.33
C CYS A 207 8.64 0.65 -31.83
N LYS A 208 9.35 1.34 -30.95
CA LYS A 208 10.34 2.37 -31.33
C LYS A 208 11.73 1.76 -31.53
N ASP A 209 12.02 0.71 -30.77
CA ASP A 209 13.22 -0.11 -30.86
C ASP A 209 12.91 -1.51 -30.29
N TRP A 210 13.80 -2.49 -30.44
CA TRP A 210 13.59 -3.88 -30.02
C TRP A 210 13.27 -4.02 -28.51
N TYR A 211 13.83 -3.17 -27.65
CA TYR A 211 13.55 -3.18 -26.22
C TYR A 211 12.36 -2.29 -25.83
N LEU A 212 11.93 -1.39 -26.72
CA LEU A 212 10.89 -0.38 -26.46
C LEU A 212 9.67 -0.66 -27.34
N CYS A 213 8.94 -1.69 -26.94
CA CYS A 213 7.70 -2.12 -27.59
C CYS A 213 6.52 -1.97 -26.64
N THR A 214 5.38 -1.56 -27.20
CA THR A 214 4.12 -1.42 -26.48
C THR A 214 3.02 -2.23 -27.17
N LYS A 215 2.02 -2.62 -26.39
CA LYS A 215 0.78 -3.24 -26.87
C LYS A 215 -0.42 -2.69 -26.13
N LYS A 216 -1.59 -2.71 -26.77
CA LYS A 216 -2.87 -2.49 -26.08
C LYS A 216 -3.37 -3.81 -25.50
N LEU A 217 -3.95 -3.76 -24.31
CA LEU A 217 -4.64 -4.91 -23.72
C LEU A 217 -6.09 -4.97 -24.25
N PRO A 218 -6.71 -6.16 -24.36
CA PRO A 218 -8.12 -6.27 -24.73
C PRO A 218 -9.03 -5.54 -23.72
N GLU A 219 -10.08 -4.89 -24.20
CA GLU A 219 -11.05 -4.21 -23.33
C GLU A 219 -11.84 -5.22 -22.48
N GLY A 220 -12.03 -4.91 -21.20
CA GLY A 220 -12.93 -5.66 -20.31
C GLY A 220 -12.38 -6.94 -19.68
N GLN A 221 -11.05 -7.15 -19.68
CA GLN A 221 -10.43 -8.26 -18.95
C GLN A 221 -10.10 -7.93 -17.51
#